data_AF-A0A436V0W0-F1
#
_entry.id   AF-A0A436V0W0-F1
#
_cell.length_a   1.000
_cell.length_b   1.000
_cell.length_c   1.000
_cell.angle_alpha   90.00
_cell.angle_beta   90.00
_cell.angle_gamma   90.00
#
_symmetry.space_group_name_H-M   'P 1'
#
loop_
_entity.id
_entity.type
_entity.pdbx_description
1 polymer ?
#
loop_
_entity_poly.entity_id
_entity_poly.type
_entity_poly.pdbx_seq_one_letter_code
_entity_poly.pdbx_strand_id
1 'polypeptide(L)' 'MPPVKVDPGKVHEFADPGRFRAWLARHHASETEVWIKLHKVGSGLPSITPKQAIDVVLCFGWIDAVRKSLDDK' A
#
# COMPACT_ATOMS: atom_id res chain seq x y z
N MET A 1 -1.86 17.75 11.49
CA MET A 1 -2.09 16.31 11.71
C MET A 1 -1.01 15.78 12.64
N PRO A 2 -1.33 14.92 13.61
CA PRO A 2 -0.31 14.19 14.36
C PRO A 2 0.60 13.39 13.42
N PRO A 3 1.89 13.20 13.74
CA PRO A 3 2.80 12.48 12.87
C PRO A 3 2.37 11.02 12.78
N VAL A 4 1.94 10.60 11.59
CA VAL A 4 1.63 9.20 11.30
C VAL A 4 2.95 8.42 11.34
N LYS A 5 3.12 7.54 12.34
CA LYS A 5 4.28 6.64 12.43
C LYS A 5 4.01 5.44 11.55
N VAL A 6 4.90 5.18 10.59
CA VAL A 6 4.83 4.02 9.71
C VAL A 6 5.57 2.88 10.41
N ASP A 7 4.89 1.78 10.69
CA ASP A 7 5.53 0.56 11.20
C ASP A 7 6.23 -0.16 10.03
N PRO A 8 7.57 -0.28 10.03
CA PRO A 8 8.31 -0.98 8.99
C PRO A 8 7.85 -2.43 8.78
N GLY A 9 7.33 -3.10 9.82
CA GLY A 9 6.82 -4.46 9.73
C GLY A 9 5.54 -4.60 8.92
N LYS A 10 4.82 -3.49 8.67
CA LYS A 10 3.58 -3.43 7.88
C LYS A 10 3.77 -2.79 6.51
N VAL A 11 5.03 -2.53 6.12
CA VAL A 11 5.37 -2.00 4.80
C VAL A 11 5.56 -3.16 3.82
N HIS A 12 4.77 -3.14 2.75
CA HIS A 12 4.83 -4.13 1.69
C HIS A 12 4.98 -3.47 0.32
N GLU A 13 5.68 -4.13 -0.58
CA GLU A 13 5.80 -3.76 -1.98
C GLU A 13 4.98 -4.72 -2.84
N PHE A 14 4.23 -4.16 -3.80
CA PHE A 14 3.39 -4.93 -4.70
C PHE A 14 3.70 -4.54 -6.13
N ALA A 15 4.09 -5.52 -6.95
CA ALA A 15 4.41 -5.31 -8.36
C ALA A 15 3.17 -4.99 -9.20
N ASP A 16 2.00 -5.48 -8.78
CA ASP A 16 0.74 -5.41 -9.53
C ASP A 16 -0.48 -5.51 -8.61
N PRO A 17 -1.69 -5.16 -9.09
CA PRO A 17 -2.92 -5.22 -8.31
C PRO A 17 -3.33 -6.63 -7.88
N GLY A 18 -2.96 -7.65 -8.66
CA GLY A 18 -3.29 -9.05 -8.36
C GLY A 18 -2.56 -9.55 -7.12
N ARG A 19 -1.27 -9.23 -6.99
CA ARG A 19 -0.49 -9.52 -5.77
C ARG A 19 -1.03 -8.82 -4.55
N PHE A 20 -1.41 -7.55 -4.69
CA PHE A 20 -1.99 -6.80 -3.58
C PHE A 20 -3.35 -7.38 -3.15
N ARG A 21 -4.20 -7.73 -4.12
CA ARG A 21 -5.48 -8.40 -3.86
C ARG A 21 -5.31 -9.74 -3.14
N ALA A 22 -4.31 -10.53 -3.55
CA ALA A 22 -4.03 -11.82 -2.90
C ALA A 22 -3.56 -11.64 -1.45
N TRP A 23 -2.79 -10.59 -1.17
CA TRP A 23 -2.41 -10.24 0.20
C TRP A 23 -3.64 -9.83 1.02
N LEU A 24 -4.45 -8.90 0.52
CA LEU A 24 -5.68 -8.47 1.22
C LEU A 24 -6.63 -9.64 1.46
N ALA A 25 -6.82 -10.55 0.50
CA ALA A 25 -7.66 -11.73 0.69
C ALA A 25 -7.27 -12.57 1.92
N ARG A 26 -5.99 -12.58 2.30
CA ARG A 26 -5.47 -13.32 3.46
C ARG A 26 -5.41 -12.49 4.73
N HIS A 27 -5.24 -11.16 4.62
CA HIS A 27 -4.86 -10.30 5.73
C HIS A 27 -5.92 -9.25 6.12
N HIS A 28 -6.91 -8.96 5.27
CA HIS A 28 -7.87 -7.86 5.47
C HIS A 28 -8.71 -7.95 6.76
N ALA A 29 -8.86 -9.15 7.34
CA ALA A 29 -9.63 -9.38 8.55
C ALA A 29 -8.78 -9.34 9.83
N SER A 30 -7.46 -9.55 9.72
CA SER A 30 -6.54 -9.64 10.87
C SER A 30 -5.65 -8.42 11.01
N GLU A 31 -5.27 -7.81 9.89
CA GLU A 31 -4.44 -6.61 9.87
C GLU A 31 -5.31 -5.36 10.04
N THR A 32 -4.78 -4.37 10.75
CA THR A 32 -5.48 -3.09 10.96
C THR A 32 -5.06 -2.00 9.97
N GLU A 33 -3.92 -2.19 9.31
CA GLU A 33 -3.35 -1.24 8.35
C GLU A 33 -2.37 -1.97 7.43
N VAL A 34 -2.08 -1.35 6.28
CA VAL A 34 -0.99 -1.77 5.39
C VAL A 34 -0.37 -0.52 4.78
N TRP A 35 0.96 -0.51 4.71
CA TRP A 35 1.70 0.56 4.04
C TRP A 35 2.25 0.03 2.73
N ILE A 36 1.91 0.68 1.63
CA ILE A 36 2.36 0.26 0.30
C ILE A 36 3.55 1.12 -0.11
N LYS A 37 4.69 0.47 -0.34
CA LYS A 37 5.85 1.12 -0.94
C LYS A 37 5.62 1.26 -2.44
N LEU A 38 5.52 2.50 -2.90
CA LEU A 38 5.34 2.83 -4.31
C LEU A 38 6.67 3.27 -4.90
N HIS A 39 7.06 2.67 -6.02
CA HIS A 39 8.26 3.07 -6.73
C HIS A 39 8.01 4.29 -7.61
N LYS A 40 9.01 5.17 -7.73
CA LYS A 40 8.97 6.34 -8.61
C LYS A 40 8.87 5.90 -10.08
N VAL A 41 8.12 6.67 -10.88
CA VAL A 41 8.06 6.48 -12.33
C VAL A 41 9.49 6.62 -12.89
N GLY A 42 9.92 5.67 -13.72
CA GLY A 42 11.28 5.63 -14.28
C GLY A 42 12.32 4.89 -13.44
N SER A 43 11.95 4.34 -12.27
CA SER A 43 12.86 3.50 -11.46
C SER A 43 13.18 2.13 -12.07
N GLY A 44 12.47 1.71 -13.13
CA GLY A 44 12.60 0.39 -13.74
C GLY A 44 12.03 -0.76 -12.89
N LEU A 45 11.53 -0.48 -11.68
CA LEU A 45 10.95 -1.47 -10.78
C LEU A 45 9.44 -1.57 -10.98
N PRO A 46 8.87 -2.79 -11.03
CA PRO A 46 7.43 -2.97 -11.11
C PRO A 46 6.77 -2.52 -9.81
N SER A 47 5.70 -1.74 -9.92
CA SER A 47 4.96 -1.20 -8.78
C SER A 47 3.49 -1.03 -9.15
N ILE A 48 2.62 -1.39 -8.21
CA ILE A 48 1.22 -0.98 -8.26
C ILE A 48 1.13 0.54 -8.23
N THR A 49 0.10 1.11 -8.88
CA THR A 49 -0.20 2.54 -8.82
C THR A 49 -1.10 2.86 -7.62
N PRO A 50 -1.09 4.11 -7.10
CA PRO A 50 -2.03 4.52 -6.06
C PRO A 50 -3.49 4.23 -6.42
N LYS A 51 -3.88 4.51 -7.67
CA LYS A 51 -5.25 4.27 -8.15
C LYS A 51 -5.64 2.80 -8.05
N GLN A 52 -4.77 1.91 -8.55
CA GLN A 52 -5.01 0.47 -8.47
C GLN A 52 -5.06 -0.03 -7.02
N ALA A 53 -4.24 0.52 -6.12
CA ALA A 53 -4.30 0.16 -4.71
C ALA A 53 -5.65 0.54 -4.10
N ILE A 54 -6.16 1.76 -4.39
CA ILE A 54 -7.47 2.23 -3.95
C ILE A 54 -8.59 1.30 -4.45
N ASP A 55 -8.60 0.99 -5.75
CA ASP A 55 -9.61 0.11 -6.35
C ASP A 55 -9.67 -1.25 -5.65
N VAL A 56 -8.51 -1.80 -5.25
CA VAL A 56 -8.43 -3.08 -4.53
C VAL A 56 -8.89 -2.95 -3.08
N VAL A 57 -8.42 -1.96 -2.29
CA VAL A 57 -8.82 -1.85 -0.86
C VAL A 57 -10.32 -1.65 -0.69
N LEU A 58 -10.95 -0.90 -1.59
CA LEU A 58 -12.40 -0.66 -1.56
C LEU A 58 -13.20 -1.97 -1.71
N CYS A 59 -12.68 -2.95 -2.47
CA CYS A 59 -13.31 -4.26 -2.62
C CYS A 59 -13.31 -5.09 -1.32
N PHE A 60 -12.44 -4.76 -0.36
CA PHE A 60 -12.37 -5.40 0.96
C PHE A 60 -12.95 -4.52 2.07
N GLY A 61 -13.61 -3.40 1.73
CA GLY A 61 -14.17 -2.46 2.69
C GLY A 61 -13.13 -1.64 3.45
N TRP A 62 -11.88 -1.62 2.98
CA TRP A 62 -10.81 -0.82 3.55
C TRP A 62 -10.78 0.58 2.90
N ILE A 63 -10.47 1.61 3.69
CA ILE A 63 -10.38 3.01 3.25
C ILE A 63 -8.92 3.42 3.16
N ASP A 64 -8.52 4.14 2.11
CA ASP A 64 -7.21 4.78 2.05
C ASP A 64 -7.21 6.07 2.88
N ALA A 65 -6.29 6.17 3.84
CA ALA A 65 -6.31 7.30 4.79
C ALA A 65 -5.09 8.22 4.68
N VAL A 66 -3.93 7.73 4.19
CA VAL A 66 -2.67 8.47 4.30
C VAL A 66 -1.70 8.16 3.16
N ARG A 67 -1.15 9.20 2.53
CA ARG A 67 0.03 9.12 1.68
C ARG A 67 1.21 9.80 2.36
N LYS A 68 2.34 9.11 2.48
CA LYS A 68 3.61 9.67 2.96
C LYS A 68 4.71 9.46 1.92
N SER A 69 5.54 10.48 1.75
CA SER A 69 6.81 10.34 1.07
C SER A 69 7.72 9.46 1.94
N LEU A 70 8.29 8.41 1.34
CA LEU A 70 9.28 7.55 2.00
C LEU A 70 10.71 8.09 1.84
N ASP A 71 10.89 9.19 1.09
CA ASP A 71 12.17 9.87 0.90
C ASP A 71 12.23 11.17 1.71
N ASP A 72 13.33 11.36 2.43
CA ASP A 72 13.81 12.63 3.00
C ASP A 72 14.92 13.23 2.10
N LYS A 73 14.87 12.94 0.79
CA LYS A 73 15.85 13.41 -0.19
C LYS A 73 15.24 13.73 -1.55
#